data_AF-A0A2G6FY55-F1
#
_entry.id   AF-A0A2G6FY55-F1
#
_cell.length_a   1.000
_cell.length_b   1.000
_cell.length_c   1.000
_cell.angle_alpha   90.00
_cell.angle_beta   90.00
_cell.angle_gamma   90.00
#
_symmetry.space_group_name_H-M   'P 1'
#
loop_
_entity.id
_entity.type
_entity.pdbx_description
1 polymer ?
#
loop_
_entity_poly.entity_id
_entity_poly.type
_entity_poly.pdbx_seq_one_letter_code
_entity_poly.pdbx_strand_id
1 'polypeptide(L)'
;MWILRGIIFLVLLVGLVYFFVANAGQVVDINFFGKQFLEVSIYWVVVVCFAIGFAASFLLAAMREFRFRRTISGLKKTLAAKDREIHDLRTMPLRKDEPGRGKSGDDKPLEGKAEGGA
;
A
#
# COMPACT_ATOMS: atom_id res chain seq x y z
N MET A 1 12.46 19.40 -8.35
CA MET A 1 11.87 18.81 -7.13
C MET A 1 10.39 19.15 -7.06
N TRP A 2 9.52 18.15 -7.15
CA TRP A 2 8.06 18.36 -7.21
C TRP A 2 7.51 18.97 -5.90
N ILE A 3 8.07 18.56 -4.76
CA ILE A 3 7.71 19.11 -3.44
C ILE A 3 8.04 20.61 -3.35
N LEU A 4 9.23 21.02 -3.78
CA LEU A 4 9.65 22.43 -3.73
C LEU A 4 8.71 23.32 -4.58
N ARG A 5 8.35 22.87 -5.79
CA ARG A 5 7.40 23.57 -6.66
C ARG A 5 6.02 23.71 -6.00
N GLY A 6 5.56 22.65 -5.32
CA GLY A 6 4.31 22.68 -4.56
C GLY A 6 4.34 23.64 -3.38
N ILE A 7 5.44 23.67 -2.61
CA ILE A 7 5.62 24.59 -1.49
C ILE A 7 5.65 26.05 -1.97
N ILE A 8 6.40 26.33 -3.03
CA ILE A 8 6.48 27.68 -3.62
C ILE A 8 5.09 28.12 -4.10
N PHE A 9 4.37 27.24 -4.79
CA PHE A 9 3.01 27.54 -5.25
C PHE A 9 2.04 27.80 -4.10
N LEU A 10 2.11 27.00 -3.02
CA LEU A 10 1.28 27.19 -1.83
C LEU A 10 1.56 28.53 -1.14
N VAL A 11 2.84 28.87 -0.95
CA VAL A 11 3.24 30.16 -0.35
C VAL A 11 2.77 31.32 -1.22
N LEU A 12 2.94 31.22 -2.54
CA LEU A 12 2.48 32.25 -3.48
C LEU A 12 0.96 32.41 -3.43
N LEU A 13 0.21 31.31 -3.41
CA LEU A 13 -1.25 31.33 -3.34
C LEU A 13 -1.74 31.97 -2.04
N VAL A 14 -1.21 31.52 -0.89
CA VAL A 14 -1.58 32.07 0.43
C VAL A 14 -1.19 33.55 0.52
N GLY A 15 0.00 33.93 0.06
CA GLY A 15 0.45 35.30 0.04
C GLY A 15 -0.42 36.20 -0.84
N LEU A 16 -0.84 35.71 -2.01
CA LEU A 16 -1.73 36.44 -2.92
C LEU A 16 -3.11 36.63 -2.29
N VAL A 17 -3.71 35.56 -1.75
CA VAL A 17 -5.00 35.64 -1.06
C VAL A 17 -4.93 36.61 0.11
N TYR A 18 -3.89 36.52 0.94
CA TYR A 18 -3.66 37.44 2.05
C TYR A 18 -3.57 38.89 1.56
N PHE A 19 -2.79 39.15 0.51
CA PHE A 19 -2.61 40.49 -0.06
C PHE A 19 -3.93 41.09 -0.55
N PHE A 20 -4.73 40.35 -1.33
CA PHE A 20 -6.02 40.83 -1.82
C PHE A 20 -6.98 41.14 -0.69
N VAL A 21 -7.07 40.25 0.28
CA VAL A 21 -8.02 40.35 1.39
C VAL A 21 -7.64 41.47 2.35
N ALA A 22 -6.35 41.60 2.71
CA ALA A 22 -5.88 42.66 3.61
C ALA A 22 -6.09 44.06 3.03
N ASN A 23 -6.08 44.19 1.70
CA ASN A 23 -6.31 45.45 1.00
C ASN A 23 -7.77 45.69 0.60
N ALA A 24 -8.67 44.70 0.74
CA ALA A 24 -10.06 44.84 0.30
C ALA A 24 -10.89 45.77 1.19
N GLY A 25 -10.58 45.87 2.50
CA GLY A 25 -11.37 46.68 3.45
C GLY A 25 -12.85 46.27 3.54
N GLN A 26 -13.23 45.13 2.97
CA GLN A 26 -14.61 44.70 2.82
C GLN A 26 -15.09 43.92 4.04
N VAL A 27 -16.29 44.29 4.48
CA VAL A 27 -17.09 43.55 5.46
C VAL A 27 -18.26 42.88 4.74
N VAL A 28 -18.68 41.73 5.25
CA VAL A 28 -19.79 40.94 4.70
C VAL A 28 -20.72 40.48 5.81
N ASP A 29 -22.01 40.44 5.51
CA ASP A 29 -23.00 39.86 6.41
C ASP A 29 -23.16 38.38 6.10
N ILE A 30 -23.07 37.55 7.13
CA ILE A 30 -23.07 36.10 7.02
C ILE A 30 -24.27 35.55 7.78
N ASN A 31 -25.12 34.80 7.09
CA ASN A 31 -26.11 33.95 7.75
C ASN A 31 -25.56 32.53 7.84
N PHE A 32 -25.27 32.09 9.06
CA PHE A 32 -24.73 30.76 9.31
C PHE A 32 -25.66 30.01 10.27
N PHE A 33 -26.29 28.93 9.77
CA PHE A 33 -27.21 28.09 10.57
C PHE A 33 -28.31 28.88 11.29
N GLY A 34 -28.86 29.90 10.62
CA GLY A 34 -29.93 30.74 11.17
C GLY A 34 -29.44 31.84 12.13
N LYS A 35 -28.13 31.93 12.39
CA LYS A 35 -27.53 33.06 13.10
C LYS A 35 -26.96 34.06 12.11
N GLN A 36 -27.29 35.34 12.30
CA GLN A 36 -26.73 36.44 11.53
C GLN A 36 -25.49 36.99 12.23
N PHE A 37 -24.41 37.10 11.47
CA PHE A 37 -23.18 37.77 11.85
C PHE A 37 -23.02 38.95 10.90
N LEU A 38 -23.13 40.16 11.45
CA LEU A 38 -23.07 41.41 10.67
C LEU A 38 -21.63 41.93 10.63
N GLU A 39 -21.29 42.60 9.54
CA GLU A 39 -20.01 43.30 9.34
C GLU A 39 -18.77 42.43 9.60
N VAL A 40 -18.85 41.14 9.26
CA VAL A 40 -17.71 40.23 9.42
C VAL A 40 -16.67 40.57 8.37
N SER A 41 -15.43 40.83 8.79
CA SER A 41 -14.34 41.04 7.84
C SER A 41 -14.20 39.81 6.94
N ILE A 42 -14.18 40.05 5.62
CA ILE A 42 -14.01 39.00 4.61
C ILE A 42 -12.73 38.19 4.83
N TYR A 43 -11.74 38.79 5.52
CA TYR A 43 -10.51 38.13 5.94
C TYR A 43 -10.74 36.85 6.72
N TRP A 44 -11.54 36.92 7.77
CA TRP A 44 -11.78 35.76 8.63
C TRP A 44 -12.53 34.66 7.88
N VAL A 45 -13.46 35.04 7.01
CA VAL A 45 -14.23 34.10 6.20
C VAL A 45 -13.31 33.30 5.27
N VAL A 46 -12.46 34.01 4.52
CA VAL A 46 -11.55 33.39 3.55
C VAL A 46 -10.53 32.50 4.26
N VAL A 47 -9.94 32.98 5.37
CA VAL A 47 -8.96 32.21 6.15
C VAL A 47 -9.57 30.93 6.70
N VAL A 48 -10.77 30.99 7.29
CA VAL A 48 -11.43 29.80 7.86
C VAL A 48 -11.82 28.81 6.77
N CYS A 49 -12.43 29.27 5.67
CA CYS A 49 -12.78 28.40 4.54
C CYS A 49 -11.54 27.74 3.94
N PHE A 50 -10.45 28.49 3.74
CA PHE A 50 -9.19 27.94 3.26
C PHE A 50 -8.60 26.93 4.24
N ALA A 51 -8.58 27.23 5.54
CA ALA A 51 -8.06 26.34 6.56
C ALA A 51 -8.83 25.01 6.60
N ILE A 52 -10.15 25.04 6.49
CA ILE A 52 -11.00 23.83 6.44
C ILE A 52 -10.70 23.02 5.18
N GLY A 53 -10.68 23.67 4.01
CA GLY A 53 -10.39 23.00 2.74
C GLY A 53 -8.99 22.39 2.70
N PHE A 54 -8.00 23.11 3.25
CA PHE A 54 -6.63 22.64 3.39
C PHE A 54 -6.56 21.46 4.36
N ALA A 55 -7.18 21.54 5.53
CA ALA A 55 -7.20 20.46 6.52
C ALA A 55 -7.83 19.18 5.95
N ALA A 56 -8.97 19.30 5.25
CA ALA A 56 -9.62 18.18 4.59
C ALA A 56 -8.71 17.55 3.52
N SER A 57 -8.10 18.37 2.67
CA SER A 57 -7.17 17.92 1.64
C SER A 57 -5.94 17.23 2.23
N PHE A 58 -5.38 17.80 3.30
CA PHE A 58 -4.25 17.25 4.02
C PHE A 58 -4.59 15.89 4.63
N LEU A 59 -5.79 15.75 5.24
CA LEU A 59 -6.23 14.50 5.83
C LEU A 59 -6.40 13.40 4.77
N LEU A 60 -6.99 13.72 3.62
CA LEU A 60 -7.12 12.80 2.49
C LEU A 60 -5.75 12.39 1.95
N ALA A 61 -4.83 13.34 1.79
CA ALA A 61 -3.47 13.07 1.34
C ALA A 61 -2.71 12.16 2.34
N ALA A 62 -2.82 12.45 3.63
CA ALA A 62 -2.23 11.64 4.69
C ALA A 62 -2.78 10.20 4.66
N MET A 63 -4.10 10.01 4.59
CA MET A 63 -4.70 8.67 4.50
C MET A 63 -4.21 7.90 3.27
N ARG A 64 -4.11 8.57 2.12
CA ARG A 64 -3.59 7.97 0.88
C ARG A 64 -2.14 7.52 1.04
N GLU A 65 -1.31 8.37 1.64
CA GLU A 65 0.09 8.09 1.92
C GLU A 65 0.27 6.89 2.88
N PHE A 66 -0.53 6.82 3.94
CA PHE A 66 -0.53 5.68 4.85
C PHE A 66 -0.89 4.37 4.14
N ARG A 67 -1.89 4.40 3.25
CA ARG A 67 -2.27 3.22 2.46
C ARG A 67 -1.14 2.77 1.53
N PHE A 68 -0.49 3.71 0.85
CA PHE A 68 0.65 3.41 0.00
C PHE A 68 1.83 2.81 0.78
N ARG A 69 2.16 3.35 1.95
CA ARG A 69 3.20 2.78 2.81
C ARG A 69 2.90 1.34 3.22
N ARG A 70 1.66 1.04 3.60
CA ARG A 70 1.22 -0.33 3.92
C ARG A 70 1.35 -1.26 2.72
N THR A 71 0.91 -0.83 1.53
CA THR A 71 1.06 -1.61 0.30
C THR A 71 2.54 -1.89 0.00
N ILE A 72 3.41 -0.88 0.07
CA ILE A 72 4.85 -1.04 -0.16
C ILE A 72 5.47 -2.03 0.81
N SER A 73 5.15 -1.94 2.11
CA SER A 73 5.64 -2.89 3.11
C SER A 73 5.15 -4.31 2.86
N GLY A 74 3.89 -4.48 2.44
CA GLY A 74 3.34 -5.78 2.05
C GLY A 74 4.06 -6.37 0.84
N LEU A 75 4.20 -5.59 -0.23
CA LEU A 75 4.89 -5.99 -1.46
C LEU A 75 6.34 -6.41 -1.20
N LYS A 76 7.07 -5.67 -0.35
CA LYS A 76 8.45 -6.02 0.03
C LYS A 76 8.54 -7.37 0.75
N LYS A 77 7.58 -7.68 1.63
CA LYS A 77 7.53 -8.99 2.32
C LYS A 77 7.26 -10.12 1.34
N THR A 78 6.32 -9.93 0.41
CA THR A 78 6.03 -10.94 -0.63
C THR A 78 7.23 -11.18 -1.53
N LEU A 79 7.94 -10.12 -1.91
CA LEU A 79 9.17 -10.21 -2.72
C LEU A 79 10.24 -11.02 -1.98
N ALA A 80 10.50 -10.70 -0.72
CA ALA A 80 11.47 -11.45 0.10
C ALA A 80 11.08 -12.92 0.33
N ALA A 81 9.79 -13.23 0.47
CA ALA A 81 9.31 -14.61 0.59
C ALA A 81 9.50 -15.39 -0.72
N LYS A 82 9.18 -14.77 -1.86
CA LYS A 82 9.38 -15.38 -3.19
C LYS A 82 10.85 -15.61 -3.51
N ASP A 83 11.74 -14.68 -3.14
CA ASP A 83 13.18 -14.86 -3.31
C ASP A 83 13.71 -16.04 -2.46
N ARG A 84 13.19 -16.23 -1.25
CA ARG A 84 13.52 -17.39 -0.41
C ARG A 84 13.03 -18.70 -1.02
N GLU A 85 11.79 -18.75 -1.52
CA GLU A 85 11.27 -19.93 -2.21
C GLU A 85 12.15 -20.31 -3.41
N ILE A 86 12.57 -19.34 -4.22
CA ILE A 86 13.48 -19.59 -5.35
C ILE A 86 14.85 -20.08 -4.87
N HIS A 87 15.38 -19.50 -3.80
CA HIS A 87 16.65 -19.94 -3.22
C HIS A 87 16.58 -21.37 -2.71
N ASP A 88 15.55 -21.70 -1.92
CA ASP A 88 15.33 -23.03 -1.36
C ASP A 88 15.19 -24.08 -2.46
N LEU A 89 14.42 -23.79 -3.52
CA LEU A 89 14.28 -24.66 -4.69
C LEU A 89 15.60 -24.86 -5.45
N ARG A 90 16.47 -23.84 -5.49
CA ARG A 90 17.80 -23.94 -6.13
C ARG A 90 18.81 -24.71 -5.28
N THR A 91 18.67 -24.66 -3.96
CA THR A 91 19.52 -25.39 -3.02
C THR A 91 18.98 -26.78 -2.68
N MET A 92 17.79 -27.11 -3.16
CA MET A 92 17.21 -28.43 -2.95
C MET A 92 18.13 -29.46 -3.61
N PRO A 93 18.61 -30.47 -2.86
CA PRO A 93 19.40 -31.52 -3.46
C PRO A 93 18.56 -32.17 -4.54
N LEU A 94 19.05 -32.14 -5.79
CA LEU A 94 18.51 -32.96 -6.87
C LEU A 94 18.39 -34.37 -6.30
N ARG A 95 17.14 -34.85 -6.17
CA ARG A 95 16.85 -36.23 -5.81
C ARG A 95 17.62 -37.06 -6.82
N LYS A 96 18.76 -37.60 -6.40
CA LYS A 96 19.53 -38.54 -7.21
C LYS A 96 18.59 -39.73 -7.35
N ASP A 97 18.03 -39.88 -8.55
CA ASP A 97 17.48 -41.16 -8.96
C ASP A 97 18.65 -42.15 -8.83
N GLU A 98 18.67 -42.93 -7.75
CA GLU A 98 19.71 -43.93 -7.56
C GLU A 98 19.60 -44.95 -8.70
N PRO A 99 20.67 -45.16 -9.48
CA PRO A 99 20.71 -46.29 -10.39
C PRO A 99 20.95 -47.55 -9.55
N GLY A 100 19.90 -48.36 -9.39
CA GLY A 100 20.01 -49.76 -9.03
C GLY A 100 20.13 -50.07 -7.55
N ARG A 101 19.01 -50.48 -6.95
CA ARG A 101 19.01 -51.50 -5.90
C ARG A 101 18.15 -52.67 -6.34
N GLY A 102 18.81 -53.63 -6.98
CA GLY A 102 18.21 -54.91 -7.31
C GLY A 102 18.08 -55.82 -6.08
N LYS A 103 17.09 -56.72 -6.23
CA LYS A 103 16.84 -58.00 -5.53
C LYS A 103 16.17 -57.95 -4.16
N SER A 104 14.96 -58.46 -4.06
CA SER A 104 14.76 -59.90 -3.78
C SER A 104 13.26 -60.25 -3.75
N GLY A 105 12.86 -61.31 -4.46
CA GLY A 105 11.62 -62.03 -4.19
C GLY A 105 10.58 -62.01 -5.30
N ASP A 106 10.87 -62.64 -6.44
CA ASP A 106 9.85 -63.27 -7.29
C ASP A 106 10.51 -64.29 -8.23
N ASP A 107 11.10 -65.34 -7.64
CA ASP A 107 11.45 -66.56 -8.36
C ASP A 107 10.96 -67.74 -7.50
N LYS A 108 9.69 -68.13 -7.64
CA LYS A 108 9.20 -69.43 -7.17
C LYS A 108 9.49 -70.47 -8.26
N PRO A 109 10.27 -71.53 -7.98
CA PRO A 109 10.38 -72.66 -8.89
C PRO A 109 9.07 -73.43 -8.92
N LEU A 110 8.50 -73.63 -10.10
CA LEU A 110 7.42 -74.58 -10.33
C LEU A 110 8.04 -75.99 -10.48
N GLU A 111 8.18 -76.74 -9.39
CA GLU A 111 8.37 -78.20 -9.48
C GLU A 111 7.75 -78.95 -8.30
N GLY A 112 6.97 -79.98 -8.63
CA GLY A 112 6.95 -81.23 -7.88
C GLY A 112 5.91 -81.39 -6.77
N LYS A 113 4.62 -81.50 -7.10
CA LYS A 113 3.71 -82.32 -6.30
C LYS A 113 3.84 -83.77 -6.79
N ALA A 114 4.57 -84.58 -6.03
CA ALA A 114 4.54 -86.04 -6.12
C ALA A 114 3.46 -86.57 -5.17
N GLU A 115 2.38 -87.10 -5.74
CA GLU A 115 1.46 -88.09 -5.15
C GLU A 115 0.91 -88.87 -6.37
N GLY A 116 0.93 -90.19 -6.52
CA GLY A 116 1.43 -91.33 -5.77
C GLY A 116 0.95 -92.60 -6.51
N GLY A 117 1.57 -93.74 -6.25
CA GLY A 117 0.95 -95.07 -6.47
C GLY A 117 1.19 -95.75 -7.83
N ALA A 118 2.19 -96.64 -7.88
CA ALA A 118 2.06 -98.09 -8.06
C ALA A 118 3.43 -98.69 -8.45
#